data_AF-A0A3M2R1E2-F1
#
_entry.id   AF-A0A3M2R1E2-F1
#
_cell.length_a   1.000
_cell.length_b   1.000
_cell.length_c   1.000
_cell.angle_alpha   90.00
_cell.angle_beta   90.00
_cell.angle_gamma   90.00
#
_symmetry.space_group_name_H-M   'P 1'
#
loop_
_entity.id
_entity.type
_entity.pdbx_description
1 polymer ?
#
loop_
_entity_poly.entity_id
_entity_poly.type
_entity_poly.pdbx_seq_one_letter_code
_entity_poly.pdbx_strand_id
1 'polypeptide(L)'
;MSTCGTCWREFPAGWQSRQQHMDATGHNPPDFECDTCDRYFGNQHAVNQHMTDVDHWAESSGSDEPEFECDDWRLAIDTACAAFTWYLIHEPFLSQI
;
A
#
# COMPACT_ATOMS: atom_id res chain seq x y z
N MET A 1 -13.61 -18.08 17.79
CA MET A 1 -14.29 -17.08 18.64
C MET A 1 -13.24 -16.07 19.01
N SER A 2 -13.50 -14.79 18.76
CA SER A 2 -12.47 -13.74 18.84
C SER A 2 -12.95 -12.59 19.73
N THR A 3 -12.04 -11.86 20.38
CA THR A 3 -12.38 -10.84 21.38
C THR A 3 -11.75 -9.49 21.09
N CYS A 4 -12.50 -8.39 21.28
CA CYS A 4 -11.95 -7.04 21.12
C CYS A 4 -11.01 -6.69 22.29
N GLY A 5 -9.82 -6.14 22.02
CA GLY A 5 -8.85 -5.77 23.06
C GLY A 5 -9.24 -4.53 23.86
N THR A 6 -10.04 -3.63 23.28
CA THR A 6 -10.48 -2.39 23.96
C THR A 6 -11.70 -2.60 24.84
N CYS A 7 -12.75 -3.27 24.33
CA CYS A 7 -14.03 -3.41 25.04
C CYS A 7 -14.35 -4.84 25.48
N TRP A 8 -13.46 -5.80 25.22
CA TRP A 8 -13.59 -7.20 25.63
C TRP A 8 -14.84 -7.92 25.13
N ARG A 9 -15.54 -7.34 24.14
CA ARG A 9 -16.68 -7.98 23.49
C ARG A 9 -16.23 -9.22 22.73
N GLU A 10 -17.01 -10.29 22.86
CA GLU A 10 -16.79 -11.55 22.17
C GLU A 10 -17.56 -11.61 20.85
N PHE A 11 -16.93 -12.21 19.83
CA PHE A 11 -17.47 -12.37 18.49
C PHE A 11 -17.51 -13.88 18.15
N PRO A 12 -18.67 -14.53 18.32
CA PRO A 12 -18.84 -15.95 18.00
C PRO A 12 -18.66 -16.23 16.51
N ALA A 13 -19.00 -15.27 15.67
CA ALA A 13 -18.84 -15.34 14.21
C ALA A 13 -17.37 -15.29 13.75
N GLY A 14 -16.42 -15.06 14.67
CA GLY A 14 -14.99 -15.15 14.41
C GLY A 14 -14.32 -13.80 14.12
N TRP A 15 -13.07 -13.90 13.64
CA TRP A 15 -12.15 -12.78 13.50
C TRP A 15 -12.68 -11.70 12.56
N GLN A 16 -13.25 -12.04 11.40
CA GLN A 16 -13.75 -11.02 10.47
C GLN A 16 -14.86 -10.14 11.07
N SER A 17 -15.78 -10.73 11.85
CA SER A 17 -16.84 -9.97 12.51
C SER A 17 -16.29 -9.01 13.58
N ARG A 18 -15.22 -9.44 14.26
CA ARG A 18 -14.49 -8.60 15.19
C ARG A 18 -13.74 -7.47 14.47
N GLN A 19 -13.06 -7.76 13.35
CA GLN A 19 -12.37 -6.73 12.57
C GLN A 19 -13.35 -5.63 12.13
N GLN A 20 -14.52 -6.00 11.59
CA GLN A 20 -15.55 -5.02 11.23
C GLN A 20 -15.99 -4.17 12.42
N HIS A 21 -16.13 -4.76 13.61
CA HIS A 21 -16.41 -4.00 14.82
C HIS A 21 -15.28 -3.01 15.14
N MET A 22 -14.02 -3.44 15.05
CA MET A 22 -12.86 -2.59 15.32
C MET A 22 -12.76 -1.44 14.32
N ASP A 23 -12.95 -1.72 13.02
CA ASP A 23 -12.97 -0.72 11.95
C ASP A 23 -14.09 0.32 12.16
N ALA A 24 -15.27 -0.13 12.60
CA ALA A 24 -16.42 0.75 12.83
C ALA A 24 -16.31 1.59 14.11
N THR A 25 -15.56 1.12 15.11
CA THR A 25 -15.50 1.74 16.45
C THR A 25 -14.16 2.41 16.75
N GLY A 26 -13.13 2.17 15.95
CA GLY A 26 -11.76 2.57 16.25
C GLY A 26 -11.18 1.83 17.46
N HIS A 27 -11.66 0.61 17.73
CA HIS A 27 -11.10 -0.24 18.78
C HIS A 27 -9.90 -1.02 18.28
N ASN A 28 -9.10 -1.52 19.23
CA ASN A 28 -7.86 -2.23 18.93
C ASN A 28 -7.97 -3.73 19.24
N PRO A 29 -7.12 -4.53 18.58
CA PRO A 29 -6.93 -5.91 18.96
C PRO A 29 -6.31 -6.09 20.36
N PRO A 30 -6.45 -7.28 20.97
CA PRO A 30 -5.66 -7.64 22.14
C PRO A 30 -4.17 -7.48 21.88
N ASP A 31 -3.42 -7.16 22.94
CA ASP A 31 -1.97 -7.10 22.87
C ASP A 31 -1.38 -8.45 22.43
N PHE A 32 -0.32 -8.37 21.62
CA PHE A 32 0.41 -9.54 21.10
C PHE A 32 -0.46 -10.50 20.26
N GLU A 33 -1.50 -10.00 19.59
CA GLU A 33 -2.19 -10.72 18.52
C GLU A 33 -1.41 -10.61 17.19
N CYS A 34 -1.55 -11.62 16.34
CA CYS A 34 -1.14 -11.57 14.94
C CYS A 34 -2.10 -10.66 14.14
N ASP A 35 -1.56 -9.87 13.21
CA ASP A 35 -2.37 -8.95 12.39
C ASP A 35 -3.20 -9.65 11.32
N THR A 36 -2.83 -10.87 10.93
CA THR A 36 -3.44 -11.60 9.82
C THR A 36 -4.26 -12.82 10.26
N CYS A 37 -4.22 -13.20 11.54
CA CYS A 37 -5.01 -14.29 12.10
C CYS A 37 -5.42 -14.04 13.56
N ASP A 38 -6.29 -14.86 14.14
CA ASP A 38 -6.83 -14.68 15.49
C ASP A 38 -5.94 -15.24 16.62
N ARG A 39 -4.66 -15.49 16.32
CA ARG A 39 -3.72 -16.06 17.28
C ARG A 39 -3.02 -14.95 18.08
N TYR A 40 -3.06 -15.08 19.39
CA TYR A 40 -2.35 -14.21 20.32
C TYR A 40 -1.30 -14.98 21.13
N PHE A 41 -0.28 -14.24 21.58
CA PHE A 41 0.91 -14.80 22.21
C PHE A 41 1.19 -14.12 23.54
N GLY A 42 2.14 -14.66 24.32
CA GLY A 42 2.51 -14.08 25.61
C GLY A 42 3.42 -12.86 25.53
N ASN A 43 4.00 -12.57 24.37
CA ASN A 43 4.91 -11.43 24.15
C ASN A 43 5.12 -11.16 22.65
N GLN A 44 5.69 -9.99 22.33
CA GLN A 44 5.98 -9.57 20.96
C GLN A 44 6.97 -10.47 20.22
N HIS A 45 7.94 -11.06 20.94
CA HIS A 45 8.93 -11.94 20.32
C HIS A 45 8.29 -13.21 19.73
N ALA A 46 7.30 -13.77 20.44
CA ALA A 46 6.52 -14.91 19.96
C ALA A 46 5.61 -14.54 18.78
N VAL A 47 5.06 -13.32 18.74
CA VAL A 47 4.34 -12.80 17.57
C VAL A 47 5.29 -12.76 16.37
N ASN A 48 6.45 -12.13 16.50
CA ASN A 48 7.39 -11.98 15.38
C ASN A 48 7.93 -13.32 14.85
N GLN A 49 8.18 -14.29 15.74
CA GLN A 49 8.50 -15.65 15.33
C GLN A 49 7.35 -16.27 14.53
N HIS A 50 6.12 -16.18 15.02
CA HIS A 50 4.94 -16.62 14.27
C HIS A 50 4.84 -15.93 12.91
N MET A 51 4.97 -14.61 12.85
CA MET A 51 4.90 -13.85 11.59
C MET A 51 5.92 -14.36 10.56
N THR A 52 7.11 -14.77 11.02
CA THR A 52 8.18 -15.30 10.16
C THR A 52 7.93 -16.75 9.76
N ASP A 53 7.51 -17.61 10.69
CA ASP A 53 7.33 -19.04 10.46
C ASP A 53 6.20 -19.35 9.48
N VAL A 54 5.16 -18.50 9.45
CA VAL A 54 3.99 -18.68 8.58
C VAL A 54 3.83 -17.58 7.53
N ASP A 55 4.86 -16.74 7.37
CA ASP A 55 4.90 -15.65 6.37
C ASP A 55 3.66 -14.73 6.45
N HIS A 56 3.29 -14.35 7.67
CA HIS A 56 2.18 -13.46 7.96
C HIS A 56 2.59 -11.98 7.97
N TRP A 57 3.83 -11.66 7.56
CA TRP A 57 4.25 -10.29 7.37
C TRP A 57 3.40 -9.65 6.27
N ALA A 58 2.74 -8.53 6.59
CA ALA A 58 2.07 -7.73 5.59
C ALA A 58 3.12 -7.32 4.54
N GLU A 59 2.91 -7.75 3.29
CA GLU A 59 3.83 -7.67 2.17
C GLU A 59 4.72 -6.42 2.25
N SER A 60 5.93 -6.57 2.81
CA SER A 60 6.97 -5.60 2.56
C SER A 60 7.44 -5.91 1.15
N SER A 61 6.79 -5.24 0.20
CA SER A 61 7.24 -5.06 -1.17
C SER A 61 8.75 -5.18 -1.22
N GLY A 62 9.23 -6.07 -2.08
CA GLY A 62 10.64 -6.14 -2.44
C GLY A 62 11.17 -4.73 -2.67
N SER A 63 12.43 -4.55 -2.27
CA SER A 63 13.27 -3.47 -2.75
C SER A 63 13.46 -3.59 -4.26
N ASP A 64 12.39 -3.40 -5.02
CA ASP A 64 12.41 -3.06 -6.43
C ASP A 64 11.82 -1.65 -6.50
N GLU A 65 12.49 -0.71 -5.82
CA GLU A 65 12.47 0.67 -6.26
C GLU A 65 13.34 0.67 -7.53
N PRO A 66 12.80 0.75 -8.76
CA PRO A 66 13.60 1.29 -9.85
C PRO A 66 13.90 2.74 -9.45
N GLU A 67 15.16 2.99 -9.10
CA GLU A 67 15.74 4.33 -9.04
C GLU A 67 15.52 4.98 -10.41
N PHE A 68 14.41 5.70 -10.58
CA PHE A 68 14.21 6.55 -11.75
C PHE A 68 15.06 7.80 -11.58
N GLU A 69 16.37 7.67 -11.80
CA GLU A 69 17.26 8.81 -12.04
C GLU A 69 16.82 9.50 -13.34
N CYS A 70 16.10 10.63 -13.22
CA CYS A 70 15.77 11.48 -14.35
C CYS A 70 16.93 12.43 -14.65
N ASP A 71 18.10 11.90 -15.01
CA ASP A 71 19.31 12.70 -15.20
C ASP A 71 20.09 12.34 -16.49
N ASP A 72 19.43 12.17 -17.63
CA ASP A 72 20.13 12.31 -18.92
C ASP A 72 19.25 12.91 -20.02
N TRP A 73 19.54 14.17 -20.36
CA TRP A 73 18.87 14.92 -21.42
C TRP A 73 19.66 14.88 -22.75
N ARG A 74 20.65 13.99 -22.90
CA ARG A 74 21.54 13.94 -24.08
C ARG A 74 21.47 12.69 -24.93
N LEU A 75 20.65 11.69 -24.61
CA LEU A 75 20.59 10.44 -25.41
C LEU A 75 19.22 10.11 -26.03
N ALA A 76 18.47 11.12 -26.48
CA ALA A 76 17.30 10.91 -27.34
C ALA A 76 17.65 11.07 -28.84
N ILE A 77 18.35 10.07 -29.42
CA ILE A 77 18.25 9.80 -30.87
C ILE A 77 17.67 8.41 -31.00
N ASP A 78 16.35 8.27 -30.78
CA ASP A 78 15.59 7.08 -31.20
C ASP A 78 14.14 7.47 -31.55
N THR A 79 14.01 8.02 -32.76
CA THR A 79 13.05 7.60 -33.81
C THR A 79 11.56 7.35 -33.48
N ALA A 80 10.96 7.99 -32.47
CA ALA A 80 9.50 7.86 -32.26
C ALA A 80 8.71 9.11 -31.83
N CYS A 81 9.22 10.34 -32.03
CA CYS A 81 8.47 11.59 -31.74
C CYS A 81 8.54 12.64 -32.88
N ALA A 82 8.55 12.22 -34.14
CA ALA A 82 8.62 13.14 -35.30
C ALA A 82 7.24 13.52 -35.89
N ALA A 83 6.22 13.72 -35.06
CA ALA A 83 4.98 14.35 -35.51
C ALA A 83 4.48 15.32 -34.44
N PHE A 84 4.25 16.58 -34.82
CA PHE A 84 3.71 17.70 -34.04
C PHE A 84 4.66 18.72 -33.38
N THR A 85 5.83 18.99 -33.96
CA THR A 85 6.53 20.29 -33.76
C THR A 85 6.44 21.24 -34.96
N TRP A 86 5.74 20.83 -36.03
CA TRP A 86 5.63 21.62 -37.26
C TRP A 86 4.48 22.66 -37.27
N TYR A 87 3.83 22.92 -36.13
CA TYR A 87 2.65 23.81 -36.08
C TYR A 87 2.84 25.10 -35.28
N LEU A 88 4.03 25.38 -34.73
CA LEU A 88 4.25 26.53 -33.84
C LEU A 88 5.35 27.51 -34.28
N ILE A 89 5.85 27.44 -35.52
CA ILE A 89 6.88 28.37 -36.02
C ILE A 89 6.59 28.85 -37.46
N HIS A 90 5.32 29.17 -37.79
CA HIS A 90 4.98 29.99 -38.96
C HIS A 90 3.66 30.75 -38.69
N GLU A 91 3.80 31.94 -38.10
CA GLU A 91 2.80 33.02 -38.09
C GLU A 91 3.07 33.92 -39.32
N PRO A 92 2.11 34.66 -39.94
CA PRO A 92 1.37 35.71 -39.22
C PRO A 92 -0.07 36.06 -39.71
N PHE A 93 -0.87 36.50 -38.73
CA PHE A 93 -1.69 37.73 -38.78
C PHE A 93 -2.55 37.98 -40.04
N LEU A 94 -3.85 37.65 -39.96
CA LEU A 94 -4.87 38.50 -40.58
C LEU A 94 -6.07 38.66 -39.64
N SER A 95 -6.33 39.93 -39.35
CA SER A 95 -7.41 40.47 -38.53
C SER A 95 -8.80 40.11 -39.07
N GLN A 96 -9.74 40.06 -38.13
CA GLN A 96 -11.18 40.22 -38.37
C GLN A 96 -11.43 41.49 -39.20
N ILE A 97 -11.89 41.38 -40.46
CA ILE A 97 -13.10 41.96 -41.11
C ILE A 97 -13.32 41.20 -42.43
#